data_AF-A0AAD8U9I9-F1
#
_entry.id   AF-A0AAD8U9I9-F1
#
_cell.length_a   1.000
_cell.length_b   1.000
_cell.length_c   1.000
_cell.angle_alpha   90.00
_cell.angle_beta   90.00
_cell.angle_gamma   90.00
#
_symmetry.space_group_name_H-M   'P 1'
#
loop_
_entity.id
_entity.type
_entity.pdbx_description
1 polymer ?
#
loop_
_entity_poly.entity_id
_entity_poly.type
_entity_poly.pdbx_seq_one_letter_code
_entity_poly.pdbx_strand_id
1 'polypeptide(L)' 'RLRVTRACNECRRRKDRCDGIRPSCNSCLSIGRSCSYGPAKKRGLRTGYVRAL' A
#
# COMPACT_ATOMS: atom_id res chain seq x y z
N ARG A 1 8.18 -18.27 -4.08
CA ARG A 1 7.07 -17.31 -3.77
C ARG A 1 7.69 -15.94 -3.54
N LEU A 2 7.41 -14.97 -4.41
CA LEU A 2 7.90 -13.60 -4.23
C LEU A 2 7.20 -12.97 -3.02
N ARG A 3 7.97 -12.50 -2.02
CA ARG A 3 7.40 -11.78 -0.88
C ARG A 3 6.98 -10.40 -1.35
N VAL A 4 5.68 -10.14 -1.31
CA VAL A 4 5.12 -8.81 -1.61
C VAL A 4 5.48 -7.88 -0.46
N THR A 5 6.31 -6.87 -0.74
CA THR A 5 6.75 -5.88 0.26
C THR A 5 5.63 -4.92 0.67
N ARG A 6 4.59 -4.77 -0.16
CA ARG A 6 3.47 -3.86 0.09
C ARG A 6 2.16 -4.42 -0.41
N ALA A 7 1.30 -4.81 0.53
CA ALA A 7 -0.09 -5.13 0.23
C ALA A 7 -0.90 -3.85 -0.10
N CYS A 8 -1.92 -4.00 -0.95
CA CYS A 8 -2.89 -2.95 -1.25
C CYS A 8 -3.64 -2.54 0.03
N ASN A 9 -4.35 -1.41 -0.02
CA ASN A 9 -5.06 -0.87 1.14
C ASN A 9 -6.18 -1.81 1.60
N GLU A 10 -6.94 -2.41 0.69
CA GLU A 10 -8.05 -3.30 1.05
C GLU A 10 -7.54 -4.59 1.69
N CYS A 11 -6.55 -5.26 1.09
CA CYS A 11 -5.92 -6.44 1.69
C CYS A 11 -5.27 -6.10 3.05
N ARG A 12 -4.66 -4.92 3.21
CA ARG A 12 -4.14 -4.49 4.52
C ARG A 12 -5.25 -4.30 5.55
N ARG A 13 -6.37 -3.66 5.16
CA ARG A 13 -7.51 -3.38 6.05
C ARG A 13 -8.17 -4.67 6.51
N ARG A 14 -8.26 -5.65 5.62
CA ARG A 14 -8.90 -6.95 5.87
C ARG A 14 -7.95 -8.02 6.43
N LYS A 15 -6.64 -7.75 6.39
CA LYS A 15 -5.58 -8.72 6.69
C LYS A 15 -5.57 -9.93 5.73
N ASP A 16 -6.02 -9.71 4.50
CA ASP A 16 -6.02 -10.73 3.45
C ASP A 16 -4.63 -10.84 2.79
N ARG A 17 -4.33 -12.00 2.20
CA ARG A 17 -3.11 -12.19 1.42
C ARG A 17 -3.18 -11.30 0.18
N CYS A 18 -2.17 -10.44 -0.01
CA CYS A 18 -2.07 -9.61 -1.21
C CYS A 18 -0.94 -10.11 -2.10
N ASP A 19 -1.26 -10.32 -3.39
CA ASP A 19 -0.28 -10.76 -4.39
C ASP A 19 0.55 -9.61 -4.99
N GLY A 20 0.27 -8.36 -4.61
CA GLY A 20 1.05 -7.18 -5.03
C GLY A 20 0.92 -6.82 -6.51
N ILE A 21 0.11 -7.56 -7.27
CA ILE A 21 -0.19 -7.29 -8.69
C ILE A 21 -0.85 -5.91 -8.82
N ARG A 22 -0.46 -5.18 -9.87
CA ARG A 22 -0.99 -3.86 -10.24
C ARG A 22 -1.60 -3.97 -11.64
N PRO A 23 -2.77 -3.37 -11.90
CA PRO A 23 -3.46 -2.34 -11.10
C PRO A 23 -4.25 -2.88 -9.89
N SER A 24 -4.74 -4.12 -9.95
CA SER A 24 -5.47 -4.79 -8.86
C SER A 24 -4.82 -6.12 -8.48
N CYS A 25 -4.74 -6.42 -7.18
CA CYS A 25 -4.28 -7.74 -6.74
C CYS A 25 -5.33 -8.81 -7.04
N ASN A 26 -4.91 -10.07 -7.16
CA ASN A 26 -5.80 -11.18 -7.51
C ASN A 26 -6.91 -11.37 -6.47
N SER A 27 -6.60 -11.16 -5.19
CA SER A 27 -7.60 -11.18 -4.11
C SER A 27 -8.68 -10.11 -4.28
N CYS A 28 -8.32 -8.87 -4.62
CA CYS A 28 -9.32 -7.83 -4.88
C CYS A 28 -10.10 -8.10 -6.17
N LEU A 29 -9.46 -8.62 -7.23
CA LEU A 29 -10.11 -8.99 -8.48
C LEU A 29 -11.13 -10.10 -8.27
N SER A 30 -10.75 -11.16 -7.56
CA SER A 30 -11.62 -12.31 -7.27
C SER A 30 -12.83 -11.93 -6.43
N ILE A 31 -12.70 -10.96 -5.52
CA ILE A 31 -13.81 -10.48 -4.69
C ILE A 31 -14.58 -9.33 -5.38
N GLY A 32 -14.06 -8.77 -6.48
CA GLY A 32 -14.68 -7.63 -7.17
C GLY A 32 -14.61 -6.32 -6.37
N ARG A 33 -13.51 -6.07 -5.65
CA ARG A 33 -13.32 -4.85 -4.84
C ARG A 33 -12.35 -3.86 -5.47
N SER A 34 -12.55 -2.59 -5.13
CA SER A 34 -11.66 -1.50 -5.52
C SER A 34 -10.28 -1.63 -4.86
N CYS A 35 -9.31 -2.09 -5.65
CA CYS A 35 -7.93 -2.19 -5.20
C CYS A 35 -7.24 -0.82 -5.29
N SER A 36 -6.90 -0.24 -4.14
CA SER A 36 -6.10 0.99 -4.09
C SER A 36 -4.75 0.74 -3.45
N TYR A 37 -3.69 1.20 -4.09
CA TYR A 37 -2.39 1.38 -3.47
C TYR A 37 -2.27 2.88 -3.24
N GLY A 38 -2.59 3.34 -2.03
CA GLY A 38 -2.56 4.78 -1.71
C GLY A 38 -1.22 5.42 -2.10
N PRO A 39 -1.15 6.74 -2.33
CA PRO A 39 0.11 7.40 -2.65
C PRO A 39 1.13 7.05 -1.56
N ALA A 40 2.36 6.74 -1.96
CA ALA A 40 3.44 6.65 -0.98
C ALA A 40 3.51 8.03 -0.33
N LYS A 41 3.01 8.18 0.90
CA LYS A 41 3.17 9.42 1.64
C LYS A 41 4.66 9.69 1.63
N LYS A 42 5.11 10.69 0.87
CA LYS A 42 6.49 11.20 0.96
C LYS A 42 6.62 11.53 2.44
N ARG A 43 7.45 10.77 3.17
CA ARG A 43 7.70 11.05 4.58
C ARG A 43 8.00 12.54 4.63
N GLY A 44 7.22 13.28 5.41
CA GLY A 44 7.43 14.71 5.57
C GLY A 44 8.89 14.99 5.91
N LEU A 45 9.34 16.20 5.61
CA LEU A 45 10.67 16.67 5.93
C LEU A 45 11.05 16.24 7.36
N ARG A 46 12.23 15.63 7.52
CA ARG A 46 12.73 15.11 8.81
C ARG A 46 12.50 16.19 9.87
N THR A 47 11.83 15.86 10.97
CA THR A 47 11.45 16.77 12.07
C THR A 47 12.59 17.62 12.64
N GLY A 48 13.86 17.32 12.30
CA GLY A 48 15.02 18.13 12.65
C GLY A 48 15.37 19.30 11.70
N TYR A 49 14.75 19.44 10.53
CA TYR A 49 15.06 20.55 9.60
C TYR A 49 14.30 21.85 9.90
N VAL A 50 13.18 21.77 10.63
CA VAL A 50 12.27 22.92 10.87
C VAL A 50 12.72 23.85 12.01
N ARG A 51 13.94 23.70 12.55
CA ARG A 51 14.51 24.54 13.62
C ARG A 51 15.63 25.48 13.18
N ALA A 52 15.94 25.54 11.88
CA ALA A 52 17.05 26.31 11.34
C ALA A 52 16.63 27.59 10.58
N LEU A 53 15.46 28.18 10.92
CA LEU A 53 15.04 29.50 10.46
C LEU A 53 14.89 30.44 11.66
#